data_AF-A0A4D6HH02-F1
#
_entry.id   AF-A0A4D6HH02-F1
#
_cell.length_a   1.000
_cell.length_b   1.000
_cell.length_c   1.000
_cell.angle_alpha   90.00
_cell.angle_beta   90.00
_cell.angle_gamma   90.00
#
_symmetry.space_group_name_H-M   'P 1'
#
loop_
_entity.id
_entity.type
_entity.pdbx_description
1 polymer ?
#
loop_
_entity_poly.entity_id
_entity_poly.type
_entity_poly.pdbx_seq_one_letter_code
_entity_poly.pdbx_strand_id
1 'polypeptide(L)'
;MRDRIIEELGGLAHDRLLVYLMGPYSAFDIGAALERADTPEDVVDLQALPEAVDFGALVGTDSGVEGQEATLDLLLGVRDSLRTDPGVNAFLAIDVDVPLEEMDAATQSIEFALASNAVVYVVPKVGNNLGVGIETGAVLEAIFQREADPTDHRERVVFVHEAGVTSAMIAAVLDRWDARVYDYEDRADLVRQVRLFVRDVVRREQVGDLSTLDAE
;
A
#
# COMPACT_ATOMS: atom_id res chain seq x y z
N MET A 1 10.22 6.24 11.46
CA MET A 1 8.97 6.49 10.70
C MET A 1 7.70 6.23 11.53
N ARG A 2 7.53 5.04 12.12
CA ARG A 2 6.33 4.64 12.88
C ARG A 2 5.81 5.68 13.88
N ASP A 3 6.68 6.22 14.74
CA ASP A 3 6.25 7.23 15.73
C ASP A 3 5.79 8.54 15.10
N ARG A 4 6.40 8.97 13.98
CA ARG A 4 5.95 10.14 13.22
C ARG A 4 4.55 9.93 12.65
N ILE A 5 4.29 8.76 12.07
CA ILE A 5 2.94 8.41 11.57
C ILE A 5 1.93 8.48 12.71
N ILE A 6 2.24 7.92 13.87
CA ILE A 6 1.34 7.94 15.04
C ILE A 6 1.08 9.39 15.50
N GLU A 7 2.10 10.24 15.52
CA GLU A 7 1.99 11.65 15.90
C GLU A 7 1.07 12.44 14.95
N GLU A 8 1.27 12.30 13.64
CA GLU A 8 0.46 12.97 12.61
C GLU A 8 -1.01 12.54 12.63
N LEU A 9 -1.27 11.24 12.80
CA LEU A 9 -2.62 10.68 12.73
C LEU A 9 -3.45 10.88 14.02
N GLY A 10 -2.79 11.24 15.12
CA GLY A 10 -3.41 11.46 16.43
C GLY A 10 -3.87 10.18 17.16
N GLY A 11 -4.57 10.37 18.27
CA GLY A 11 -4.97 9.29 19.19
C GLY A 11 -6.27 8.58 18.79
N LEU A 12 -6.22 7.24 18.73
CA LEU A 12 -7.37 6.34 18.58
C LEU A 12 -7.36 5.26 19.67
N ALA A 13 -8.40 4.42 19.71
CA ALA A 13 -8.47 3.28 20.64
C ALA A 13 -7.29 2.32 20.49
N HIS A 14 -6.80 2.16 19.25
CA HIS A 14 -5.63 1.37 18.89
C HIS A 14 -4.67 2.18 18.02
N ASP A 15 -4.17 3.30 18.55
CA ASP A 15 -3.27 4.26 17.89
C ASP A 15 -1.98 3.64 17.33
N ARG A 16 -1.41 2.63 18.00
CA ARG A 16 -0.24 1.88 17.53
C ARG A 16 -0.56 0.80 16.51
N LEU A 17 -1.83 0.45 16.26
CA LEU A 17 -2.19 -0.49 15.20
C LEU A 17 -2.31 0.25 13.88
N LEU A 18 -1.18 0.41 13.20
CA LEU A 18 -1.06 1.11 11.92
C LEU A 18 -1.53 0.23 10.76
N VAL A 19 -2.46 0.73 9.96
CA VAL A 19 -2.98 0.06 8.76
C VAL A 19 -2.79 0.99 7.55
N TYR A 20 -1.79 0.71 6.73
CA TYR A 20 -1.52 1.51 5.54
C TYR A 20 -2.41 1.05 4.37
N LEU A 21 -3.28 1.94 3.89
CA LEU A 21 -4.14 1.71 2.74
C LEU A 21 -3.48 2.30 1.48
N MET A 22 -3.39 1.48 0.44
CA MET A 22 -2.82 1.84 -0.85
C MET A 22 -3.84 1.58 -1.96
N GLY A 23 -3.74 2.31 -3.06
CA GLY A 23 -4.57 2.10 -4.24
C GLY A 23 -4.26 3.09 -5.36
N PRO A 24 -4.88 2.91 -6.54
CA PRO A 24 -4.67 3.78 -7.70
C PRO A 24 -5.33 5.15 -7.52
N TYR A 25 -4.66 6.08 -6.85
CA TYR A 25 -5.03 7.49 -6.82
C TYR A 25 -3.77 8.33 -6.99
N SER A 26 -3.89 9.48 -7.67
CA SER A 26 -2.79 10.44 -7.75
C SER A 26 -2.66 11.18 -6.42
N ALA A 27 -2.07 10.52 -5.43
CA ALA A 27 -1.55 11.22 -4.24
C ALA A 27 -0.45 12.20 -4.67
N PHE A 28 0.40 11.74 -5.59
CA PHE A 28 1.53 12.44 -6.15
C PHE A 28 1.59 12.09 -7.64
N ASP A 29 1.68 13.10 -8.51
CA ASP A 29 1.95 12.86 -9.93
C ASP A 29 3.42 12.47 -10.07
N ILE A 30 3.69 11.17 -9.94
CA ILE A 30 5.05 10.61 -10.00
C ILE A 30 5.64 10.77 -11.39
N GLY A 31 4.82 10.75 -12.44
CA GLY A 31 5.28 11.08 -13.80
C GLY A 31 5.87 12.49 -13.82
N ALA A 32 5.15 13.45 -13.25
CA ALA A 32 5.64 14.82 -13.15
C ALA A 32 6.72 15.02 -12.06
N ALA A 33 6.84 14.15 -11.05
CA ALA A 33 7.93 14.20 -10.07
C ALA A 33 9.24 13.63 -10.65
N LEU A 34 9.15 12.54 -11.42
CA LEU A 34 10.25 11.94 -12.17
C LEU A 34 10.72 12.85 -13.31
N GLU A 35 9.81 13.58 -13.97
CA GLU A 35 10.17 14.61 -14.97
C GLU A 35 10.82 15.86 -14.34
N ARG A 36 10.63 16.10 -13.04
CA ARG A 36 11.22 17.23 -12.30
C ARG A 36 12.51 16.87 -11.55
N ALA A 37 12.88 15.59 -11.50
CA ALA A 37 14.17 15.18 -10.95
C ALA A 37 15.29 15.61 -11.91
N ASP A 38 15.94 16.73 -11.61
CA ASP A 38 17.08 17.26 -12.40
C ASP A 38 18.36 16.40 -12.25
N THR A 39 18.41 15.48 -11.27
CA THR A 39 19.57 14.64 -10.96
C THR A 39 19.21 13.14 -11.00
N PRO A 40 19.89 12.33 -11.83
CA PRO A 40 19.68 10.87 -11.91
C PRO A 40 20.01 10.09 -10.62
N GLU A 41 20.57 10.75 -9.61
CA GLU A 41 21.11 10.12 -8.40
C GLU A 41 20.07 10.02 -7.25
N ASP A 42 18.97 10.79 -7.34
CA ASP A 42 17.89 10.83 -6.32
C ASP A 42 16.64 10.05 -6.72
N VAL A 43 16.67 9.41 -7.89
CA VAL A 43 15.62 8.51 -8.37
C VAL A 43 16.10 7.08 -8.06
N VAL A 44 15.22 6.22 -7.55
CA VAL A 44 15.46 4.77 -7.55
C VAL A 44 15.94 4.41 -8.96
N ASP A 45 17.18 3.90 -9.08
CA ASP A 45 17.77 3.57 -10.37
C ASP A 45 16.93 2.46 -11.03
N LEU A 46 15.95 2.86 -11.84
CA LEU A 46 15.07 1.98 -12.59
C LEU A 46 15.86 1.14 -13.59
N GLN A 47 17.11 1.51 -13.91
CA GLN A 47 18.02 0.71 -14.75
C GLN A 47 18.83 -0.31 -13.93
N ALA A 48 18.89 -0.18 -12.60
CA ALA A 48 19.39 -1.20 -11.69
C ALA A 48 18.32 -2.24 -11.32
N LEU A 49 17.05 -1.99 -11.68
CA LEU A 49 16.04 -3.04 -11.71
C LEU A 49 16.46 -4.09 -12.75
N PRO A 50 16.46 -5.40 -12.42
CA PRO A 50 16.79 -6.42 -13.41
C PRO A 50 15.89 -6.28 -14.65
N GLU A 51 16.50 -6.28 -15.84
CA GLU A 51 15.88 -6.09 -17.18
C GLU A 51 14.67 -6.99 -17.50
N ALA A 52 14.27 -7.87 -16.58
CA ALA A 52 13.29 -8.93 -16.80
C ALA A 52 11.81 -8.49 -16.69
N VAL A 53 11.51 -7.24 -16.31
CA VAL A 53 10.11 -6.77 -16.18
C VAL A 53 9.86 -5.50 -16.99
N ASP A 54 9.14 -5.65 -18.08
CA ASP A 54 8.60 -4.52 -18.87
C ASP A 54 7.36 -3.94 -18.17
N PHE A 55 7.59 -3.08 -17.18
CA PHE A 55 6.54 -2.29 -16.51
C PHE A 55 5.88 -1.28 -17.46
N GLY A 56 6.52 -0.96 -18.60
CA GLY A 56 5.99 -0.05 -19.62
C GLY A 56 4.74 -0.57 -20.31
N ALA A 57 4.55 -1.90 -20.37
CA ALA A 57 3.34 -2.54 -20.89
C ALA A 57 2.15 -2.52 -19.90
N LEU A 58 2.38 -2.17 -18.63
CA LEU A 58 1.38 -2.12 -17.56
C LEU A 58 0.92 -0.69 -17.22
N VAL A 59 1.55 0.33 -17.82
CA VAL A 59 1.10 1.72 -17.78
C VAL A 59 0.01 1.88 -18.84
N GLY A 60 -1.22 1.61 -18.47
CA GLY A 60 -2.35 1.99 -19.30
C GLY A 60 -2.53 3.51 -19.25
N THR A 61 -2.66 4.12 -20.42
CA THR A 61 -2.98 5.54 -20.53
C THR A 61 -4.44 5.76 -20.14
N ASP A 62 -4.66 6.75 -19.27
CA ASP A 62 -5.94 7.28 -18.80
C ASP A 62 -6.82 6.35 -17.93
N SER A 63 -6.63 6.41 -16.60
CA SER A 63 -7.84 6.58 -15.78
C SER A 63 -8.19 8.06 -15.82
N GLY A 64 -9.36 8.44 -16.32
CA GLY A 64 -9.83 9.81 -16.21
C GLY A 64 -9.83 10.26 -14.74
N VAL A 65 -9.73 11.58 -14.51
CA VAL A 65 -9.76 12.22 -13.18
C VAL A 65 -10.90 11.66 -12.30
N GLU A 66 -12.07 11.42 -12.89
CA GLU A 66 -13.23 10.82 -12.21
C GLU A 66 -12.93 9.44 -11.58
N GLY A 67 -12.09 8.62 -12.21
CA GLY A 67 -11.70 7.31 -11.68
C GLY A 67 -10.74 7.39 -10.50
N GLN A 68 -9.85 8.39 -10.49
CA GLN A 68 -8.94 8.64 -9.39
C GLN A 68 -9.69 9.21 -8.17
N GLU A 69 -10.60 10.14 -8.40
CA GLU A 69 -11.47 10.69 -7.34
C GLU A 69 -12.36 9.61 -6.72
N ALA A 70 -12.95 8.73 -7.54
CA ALA A 70 -13.74 7.61 -7.05
C ALA A 70 -12.92 6.61 -6.22
N THR A 71 -11.66 6.36 -6.63
CA THR A 71 -10.76 5.49 -5.87
C THR A 71 -10.36 6.14 -4.55
N LEU A 72 -10.03 7.43 -4.55
CA LEU A 72 -9.72 8.16 -3.33
C LEU A 72 -10.93 8.17 -2.37
N ASP A 73 -12.14 8.43 -2.85
CA ASP A 73 -13.36 8.39 -2.03
C ASP A 73 -13.62 7.00 -1.43
N LEU A 74 -13.37 5.93 -2.20
CA LEU A 74 -13.41 4.56 -1.70
C LEU A 74 -12.43 4.35 -0.55
N LEU A 75 -11.17 4.73 -0.75
CA LEU A 75 -10.09 4.57 0.22
C LEU A 75 -10.33 5.39 1.51
N LEU A 76 -10.76 6.64 1.38
CA LEU A 76 -11.16 7.50 2.51
C LEU A 76 -12.30 6.85 3.29
N GLY A 77 -13.31 6.31 2.60
CA GLY A 77 -14.42 5.60 3.23
C GLY A 77 -13.99 4.36 4.02
N VAL A 78 -13.06 3.57 3.48
CA VAL A 78 -12.49 2.40 4.17
C VAL A 78 -11.67 2.84 5.39
N ARG A 79 -10.80 3.84 5.22
CA ARG A 79 -10.01 4.44 6.30
C ARG A 79 -10.89 4.88 7.46
N ASP A 80 -11.90 5.69 7.18
CA ASP A 80 -12.77 6.26 8.21
C ASP A 80 -13.59 5.17 8.92
N SER A 81 -14.00 4.13 8.19
CA SER A 81 -14.68 2.97 8.77
C SER A 81 -13.78 2.22 9.75
N LEU A 82 -12.52 1.97 9.39
CA LEU A 82 -11.55 1.28 10.25
C LEU A 82 -11.16 2.11 11.49
N ARG A 83 -11.02 3.42 11.32
CA ARG A 83 -10.77 4.38 12.43
C ARG A 83 -11.96 4.53 13.37
N THR A 84 -13.17 4.25 12.90
CA THR A 84 -14.40 4.28 13.73
C THR A 84 -14.64 2.96 14.44
N ASP A 85 -14.59 1.84 13.71
CA ASP A 85 -14.75 0.49 14.23
C ASP A 85 -13.92 -0.48 13.35
N PRO A 86 -12.78 -0.99 13.84
CA PRO A 86 -12.46 -1.23 15.26
C PRO A 86 -11.73 -0.10 16.01
N GLY A 87 -11.44 1.05 15.41
CA GLY A 87 -10.65 2.11 16.05
C GLY A 87 -9.14 1.96 15.88
N VAL A 88 -8.72 1.30 14.78
CA VAL A 88 -7.31 1.17 14.38
C VAL A 88 -6.85 2.39 13.60
N ASN A 89 -5.55 2.63 13.57
CA ASN A 89 -4.95 3.77 12.91
C ASN A 89 -4.74 3.47 11.41
N ALA A 90 -5.86 3.45 10.68
CA ALA A 90 -5.84 3.36 9.22
C ALA A 90 -5.49 4.72 8.60
N PHE A 91 -4.67 4.72 7.56
CA PHE A 91 -4.19 5.93 6.90
C PHE A 91 -3.83 5.72 5.43
N LEU A 92 -3.81 6.82 4.69
CA LEU A 92 -3.30 6.98 3.33
C LEU A 92 -1.99 7.78 3.35
N ALA A 93 -1.21 7.75 2.26
CA ALA A 93 0.04 8.52 2.19
C ALA A 93 -0.20 10.02 2.42
N ILE A 94 -1.32 10.55 1.89
CA ILE A 94 -1.73 11.95 2.05
C ILE A 94 -2.10 12.34 3.49
N ASP A 95 -2.27 11.37 4.39
CA ASP A 95 -2.59 11.63 5.79
C ASP A 95 -1.34 11.88 6.64
N VAL A 96 -0.15 11.62 6.09
CA VAL A 96 1.13 11.81 6.78
C VAL A 96 1.88 12.97 6.11
N ASP A 97 2.11 14.05 6.85
CA ASP A 97 2.76 15.26 6.33
C ASP A 97 4.29 15.06 6.22
N VAL A 98 4.71 14.35 5.17
CA VAL A 98 6.12 14.22 4.75
C VAL A 98 6.32 14.98 3.45
N PRO A 99 7.04 16.11 3.46
CA PRO A 99 7.31 16.87 2.25
C PRO A 99 8.14 16.05 1.24
N LEU A 100 7.87 16.22 -0.07
CA LEU A 100 8.60 15.50 -1.11
C LEU A 100 10.08 15.92 -1.22
N GLU A 101 10.40 17.13 -0.77
CA GLU A 101 11.80 17.57 -0.61
C GLU A 101 12.55 16.84 0.50
N GLU A 102 11.83 16.23 1.45
CA GLU A 102 12.40 15.42 2.52
C GLU A 102 12.58 13.97 2.06
N MET A 103 11.58 13.42 1.38
CA MET A 103 11.53 12.02 0.98
C MET A 103 10.64 11.87 -0.25
N ASP A 104 11.14 11.23 -1.31
CA ASP A 104 10.34 10.99 -2.50
C ASP A 104 9.17 10.03 -2.22
N ALA A 105 8.13 10.09 -3.06
CA ALA A 105 6.88 9.35 -2.84
C ALA A 105 7.06 7.82 -2.79
N ALA A 106 8.01 7.27 -3.56
CA ALA A 106 8.27 5.84 -3.56
C ALA A 106 8.92 5.41 -2.23
N THR A 107 9.92 6.17 -1.77
CA THR A 107 10.56 5.94 -0.47
C THR A 107 9.57 6.13 0.68
N GLN A 108 8.70 7.15 0.64
CA GLN A 108 7.63 7.34 1.62
C GLN A 108 6.73 6.10 1.71
N SER A 109 6.28 5.58 0.57
CA SER A 109 5.42 4.39 0.54
C SER A 109 6.11 3.15 1.12
N ILE A 110 7.42 2.97 0.90
CA ILE A 110 8.20 1.89 1.50
C ILE A 110 8.27 2.06 3.02
N GLU A 111 8.63 3.24 3.50
CA GLU A 111 8.77 3.53 4.93
C GLU A 111 7.44 3.43 5.67
N PHE A 112 6.34 3.85 5.05
CA PHE A 112 4.99 3.69 5.60
C PHE A 112 4.58 2.22 5.68
N ALA A 113 4.90 1.43 4.65
CA ALA A 113 4.61 0.01 4.64
C ALA A 113 5.40 -0.75 5.72
N LEU A 114 6.69 -0.48 5.87
CA LEU A 114 7.56 -1.10 6.89
C LEU A 114 7.24 -0.63 8.32
N ALA A 115 6.63 0.54 8.48
CA ALA A 115 6.17 1.01 9.77
C ALA A 115 4.83 0.38 10.19
N SER A 116 4.08 -0.24 9.26
CA SER A 116 2.68 -0.60 9.45
C SER A 116 2.46 -2.05 9.85
N ASN A 117 1.53 -2.28 10.78
CA ASN A 117 1.16 -3.63 11.20
C ASN A 117 0.52 -4.40 10.04
N ALA A 118 -0.24 -3.70 9.19
CA ALA A 118 -0.88 -4.25 7.99
C ALA A 118 -0.76 -3.27 6.82
N VAL A 119 -0.51 -3.80 5.62
CA VAL A 119 -0.47 -3.07 4.35
C VAL A 119 -1.53 -3.65 3.42
N VAL A 120 -2.42 -2.80 2.92
CA VAL A 120 -3.59 -3.20 2.14
C VAL A 120 -3.57 -2.51 0.79
N TYR A 121 -3.42 -3.27 -0.28
CA TYR A 121 -3.54 -2.78 -1.65
C TYR A 121 -4.96 -2.98 -2.17
N VAL A 122 -5.69 -1.89 -2.37
CA VAL A 122 -7.05 -1.92 -2.93
C VAL A 122 -6.99 -1.73 -4.45
N VAL A 123 -7.58 -2.67 -5.19
CA VAL A 123 -7.59 -2.68 -6.65
C VAL A 123 -9.03 -2.55 -7.17
N PRO A 124 -9.56 -1.33 -7.36
CA PRO A 124 -10.88 -1.11 -7.93
C PRO A 124 -10.94 -1.43 -9.43
N LYS A 125 -12.14 -1.69 -9.94
CA LYS A 125 -12.40 -1.94 -11.37
C LYS A 125 -12.29 -0.69 -12.21
N VAL A 126 -12.69 0.46 -11.65
CA VAL A 126 -12.47 1.79 -12.24
C VAL A 126 -11.02 2.17 -11.94
N GLY A 127 -10.24 2.52 -12.96
CA GLY A 127 -8.78 2.65 -12.83
C GLY A 127 -7.99 1.48 -13.44
N ASN A 128 -8.65 0.68 -14.30
CA ASN A 128 -8.19 -0.56 -14.94
C ASN A 128 -6.88 -0.49 -15.75
N ASN A 129 -6.14 0.61 -15.67
CA ASN A 129 -4.99 0.93 -16.48
C ASN A 129 -3.89 1.69 -15.72
N LEU A 130 -4.03 1.98 -14.42
CA LEU A 130 -3.23 3.01 -13.79
C LEU A 130 -1.78 2.57 -13.50
N GLY A 131 -0.82 3.52 -13.56
CA GLY A 131 0.63 3.39 -13.29
C GLY A 131 1.06 2.87 -11.90
N VAL A 132 0.21 2.07 -11.26
CA VAL A 132 0.37 1.30 -10.03
C VAL A 132 1.54 0.31 -10.12
N GLY A 133 1.92 -0.11 -11.33
CA GLY A 133 2.98 -1.11 -11.54
C GLY A 133 4.33 -0.72 -10.93
N ILE A 134 4.66 0.58 -10.88
CA ILE A 134 5.98 1.05 -10.43
C ILE A 134 6.04 1.18 -8.91
N GLU A 135 5.07 1.85 -8.27
CA GLU A 135 5.08 2.04 -6.81
C GLU A 135 4.76 0.75 -6.06
N THR A 136 3.72 0.04 -6.49
CA THR A 136 3.36 -1.26 -5.90
C THR A 136 4.50 -2.24 -6.14
N GLY A 137 5.14 -2.19 -7.32
CA GLY A 137 6.38 -2.89 -7.62
C GLY A 137 7.49 -2.59 -6.62
N ALA A 138 7.87 -1.33 -6.45
CA ALA A 138 8.97 -0.91 -5.57
C ALA A 138 8.71 -1.25 -4.10
N VAL A 139 7.50 -1.04 -3.59
CA VAL A 139 7.16 -1.39 -2.20
C VAL A 139 7.19 -2.90 -1.99
N LEU A 140 6.68 -3.68 -2.94
CA LEU A 140 6.68 -5.13 -2.82
C LEU A 140 8.07 -5.70 -3.02
N GLU A 141 8.90 -5.12 -3.86
CA GLU A 141 10.31 -5.50 -3.93
C GLU A 141 11.01 -5.18 -2.60
N ALA A 142 10.76 -4.02 -1.99
CA ALA A 142 11.33 -3.69 -0.69
C ALA A 142 10.86 -4.63 0.44
N ILE A 143 9.61 -5.09 0.42
CA ILE A 143 9.07 -6.03 1.42
C ILE A 143 9.52 -7.48 1.14
N PHE A 144 9.43 -7.93 -0.10
CA PHE A 144 9.60 -9.34 -0.49
C PHE A 144 11.05 -9.69 -0.90
N GLN A 145 11.94 -8.73 -1.13
CA GLN A 145 13.37 -9.01 -1.37
C GLN A 145 14.25 -8.84 -0.12
N ARG A 146 13.72 -8.33 1.00
CA ARG A 146 14.46 -8.37 2.28
C ARG A 146 14.66 -9.83 2.70
N GLU A 147 15.91 -10.27 2.75
CA GLU A 147 16.29 -11.55 3.35
C GLU A 147 15.93 -11.56 4.84
N ALA A 148 15.37 -12.69 5.30
CA ALA A 148 15.05 -13.02 6.69
C ALA A 148 14.70 -11.79 7.56
N ASP A 149 13.63 -11.09 7.18
CA ASP A 149 13.08 -10.04 8.02
C ASP A 149 12.52 -10.67 9.32
N PRO A 150 13.02 -10.29 10.51
CA PRO A 150 12.57 -10.85 11.79
C PRO A 150 11.08 -10.60 12.06
N THR A 151 10.46 -9.66 11.34
CA THR A 151 9.05 -9.26 11.49
C THR A 151 8.12 -9.82 10.42
N ASP A 152 8.67 -10.58 9.46
CA ASP A 152 7.96 -11.22 8.35
C ASP A 152 6.93 -10.29 7.69
N HIS A 153 7.37 -9.12 7.20
CA HIS A 153 6.46 -8.13 6.60
C HIS A 153 5.63 -8.68 5.44
N ARG A 154 6.06 -9.76 4.79
CA ARG A 154 5.28 -10.44 3.73
C ARG A 154 3.93 -10.91 4.26
N GLU A 155 3.90 -11.41 5.48
CA GLU A 155 2.71 -11.86 6.19
C GLU A 155 1.78 -10.71 6.62
N ARG A 156 2.19 -9.46 6.39
CA ARG A 156 1.46 -8.22 6.72
C ARG A 156 0.86 -7.54 5.49
N VAL A 157 1.05 -8.11 4.30
CA VAL A 157 0.54 -7.56 3.03
C VAL A 157 -0.69 -8.32 2.55
N VAL A 158 -1.70 -7.59 2.07
CA VAL A 158 -2.86 -8.15 1.36
C VAL A 158 -3.24 -7.29 0.16
N PHE A 159 -3.68 -7.95 -0.91
CA PHE A 159 -4.36 -7.32 -2.05
C PHE A 159 -5.86 -7.61 -1.95
N VAL A 160 -6.68 -6.58 -2.14
CA VAL A 160 -8.13 -6.72 -2.18
C VAL A 160 -8.63 -6.09 -3.47
N HIS A 161 -9.12 -6.90 -4.40
CA HIS A 161 -9.56 -6.42 -5.71
C HIS A 161 -11.08 -6.44 -5.86
N GLU A 162 -11.63 -5.53 -6.66
CA GLU A 162 -13.07 -5.55 -6.94
C GLU A 162 -13.43 -6.81 -7.72
N ALA A 163 -14.59 -7.39 -7.42
CA ALA A 163 -15.09 -8.58 -8.09
C ALA A 163 -15.19 -8.36 -9.61
N GLY A 164 -14.64 -9.29 -10.37
CA GLY A 164 -14.56 -9.19 -11.84
C GLY A 164 -13.34 -8.42 -12.36
N VAL A 165 -12.44 -7.96 -11.49
CA VAL A 165 -11.08 -7.58 -11.87
C VAL A 165 -10.27 -8.86 -12.07
N THR A 166 -10.03 -9.23 -13.33
CA THR A 166 -9.04 -10.24 -13.71
C THR A 166 -7.90 -9.53 -14.42
N SER A 167 -6.85 -9.17 -13.68
CA SER A 167 -5.65 -8.58 -14.29
C SER A 167 -4.52 -9.60 -14.32
N ALA A 168 -3.78 -9.63 -15.42
CA ALA A 168 -2.50 -10.36 -15.50
C ALA A 168 -1.52 -9.89 -14.41
N MET A 169 -1.70 -8.67 -13.91
CA MET A 169 -0.95 -8.10 -12.78
C MET A 169 -1.26 -8.82 -11.45
N ILE A 170 -2.53 -9.07 -11.10
CA ILE A 170 -2.88 -9.85 -9.87
C ILE A 170 -2.29 -11.26 -9.97
N ALA A 171 -2.33 -11.87 -11.15
CA ALA A 171 -1.70 -13.17 -11.38
C ALA A 171 -0.17 -13.11 -11.22
N ALA A 172 0.50 -12.07 -11.71
CA ALA A 172 1.94 -11.89 -11.57
C ALA A 172 2.37 -11.58 -10.12
N VAL A 173 1.59 -10.80 -9.39
CA VAL A 173 1.75 -10.52 -7.96
C VAL A 173 1.65 -11.81 -7.15
N LEU A 174 0.62 -12.61 -7.41
CA LEU A 174 0.41 -13.92 -6.80
C LEU A 174 1.56 -14.88 -7.07
N ASP A 175 2.01 -14.97 -8.33
CA ASP A 175 3.05 -15.90 -8.77
C ASP A 175 4.44 -15.54 -8.23
N ARG A 176 4.75 -14.23 -8.10
CA ARG A 176 6.08 -13.77 -7.68
C ARG A 176 6.24 -13.63 -6.16
N TRP A 177 5.18 -13.25 -5.45
CA TRP A 177 5.30 -12.82 -4.05
C TRP A 177 4.55 -13.68 -3.04
N ASP A 178 3.81 -14.72 -3.46
CA ASP A 178 2.96 -15.53 -2.56
C ASP A 178 2.06 -14.65 -1.66
N ALA A 179 1.60 -13.53 -2.23
CA ALA A 179 0.84 -12.54 -1.51
C ALA A 179 -0.60 -13.01 -1.26
N ARG A 180 -1.19 -12.57 -0.15
CA ARG A 180 -2.61 -12.81 0.12
C ARG A 180 -3.47 -11.96 -0.80
N VAL A 181 -4.47 -12.58 -1.41
CA VAL A 181 -5.41 -11.91 -2.30
C VAL A 181 -6.83 -12.26 -1.92
N TYR A 182 -7.65 -11.23 -1.77
CA TYR A 182 -9.09 -11.31 -1.56
C TYR A 182 -9.82 -10.51 -2.64
N ASP A 183 -11.09 -10.80 -2.82
CA ASP A 183 -12.00 -9.99 -3.62
C ASP A 183 -13.02 -9.24 -2.74
N TYR A 184 -13.63 -8.21 -3.31
CA TYR A 184 -14.76 -7.52 -2.71
C TYR A 184 -15.84 -7.16 -3.74
N GLU A 185 -17.11 -7.27 -3.37
CA GLU A 185 -18.23 -6.89 -4.24
C GLU A 185 -18.63 -5.40 -4.08
N ASP A 186 -18.49 -4.87 -2.87
CA ASP A 186 -18.84 -3.48 -2.54
C ASP A 186 -17.96 -2.92 -1.41
N ARG A 187 -18.17 -1.64 -1.05
CA ARG A 187 -17.40 -0.98 0.02
C ARG A 187 -17.54 -1.68 1.37
N ALA A 188 -18.72 -2.20 1.71
CA ALA A 188 -18.94 -2.86 3.00
C ALA A 188 -18.22 -4.21 3.06
N ASP A 189 -18.16 -4.93 1.94
CA ASP A 189 -17.33 -6.11 1.78
C ASP A 189 -15.85 -5.78 1.90
N LEU A 190 -15.36 -4.76 1.18
CA LEU A 190 -13.97 -4.32 1.29
C LEU A 190 -13.58 -4.02 2.74
N VAL A 191 -14.38 -3.23 3.46
CA VAL A 191 -14.16 -2.94 4.88
C VAL A 191 -14.11 -4.24 5.70
N ARG A 192 -15.02 -5.18 5.44
CA ARG A 192 -15.04 -6.47 6.14
C ARG A 192 -13.77 -7.28 5.88
N GLN A 193 -13.34 -7.41 4.62
CA GLN A 193 -12.11 -8.15 4.27
C GLN A 193 -10.89 -7.56 4.97
N VAL A 194 -10.74 -6.24 4.93
CA VAL A 194 -9.63 -5.54 5.58
C VAL A 194 -9.67 -5.73 7.10
N ARG A 195 -10.85 -5.65 7.72
CA ARG A 195 -11.01 -5.90 9.16
C ARG A 195 -10.62 -7.33 9.54
N LEU A 196 -11.00 -8.32 8.74
CA LEU A 196 -10.64 -9.73 8.99
C LEU A 196 -9.13 -9.94 8.88
N PHE A 197 -8.50 -9.33 7.87
CA PHE A 197 -7.05 -9.37 7.69
C PHE A 197 -6.31 -8.75 8.87
N VAL A 198 -6.65 -7.51 9.24
CA VAL A 198 -6.05 -6.80 10.39
C VAL A 198 -6.22 -7.60 11.68
N ARG A 199 -7.40 -8.20 11.89
CA ARG A 199 -7.65 -9.06 13.05
C ARG A 199 -6.76 -10.30 13.06
N ASP A 200 -6.51 -10.92 11.90
CA ASP A 200 -5.62 -12.09 11.84
C ASP A 200 -4.17 -11.71 12.15
N VAL A 201 -3.68 -10.60 11.59
CA VAL A 201 -2.34 -10.06 11.91
C VAL A 201 -2.18 -9.85 13.41
N VAL A 202 -3.10 -9.11 14.03
CA VAL A 202 -3.05 -8.83 15.48
C VAL A 202 -3.14 -10.10 16.30
N ARG A 203 -4.00 -11.05 15.91
CA ARG A 203 -4.10 -12.35 16.58
C ARG A 203 -2.78 -13.10 16.51
N ARG A 204 -2.14 -13.15 15.34
CA ARG A 204 -0.85 -13.83 15.16
C ARG A 204 0.26 -13.19 15.98
N GLU A 205 0.29 -11.85 16.06
CA GLU A 205 1.20 -11.12 16.97
C GLU A 205 0.99 -11.52 18.42
N GLN A 206 -0.26 -11.59 18.88
CA GLN A 206 -0.60 -11.92 20.27
C GLN A 206 -0.22 -13.34 20.68
N VAL A 207 -0.35 -14.31 19.77
CA VAL A 207 -0.02 -15.72 20.05
C VAL A 207 1.44 -16.06 19.74
N GLY A 208 2.22 -15.12 19.19
CA GLY A 208 3.64 -15.30 18.84
C GLY A 208 3.89 -15.98 17.50
N ASP A 209 2.86 -16.12 16.65
CA ASP A 209 2.96 -16.64 15.28
C ASP A 209 3.46 -15.59 14.27
N LEU A 210 3.58 -14.33 14.71
CA LEU A 210 4.15 -13.21 13.98
C LEU A 210 4.85 -12.27 14.98
N SER A 211 6.07 -11.81 14.69
CA SER A 211 6.80 -10.93 15.61
C SER A 211 6.16 -9.54 15.64
N THR A 212 6.05 -8.91 16.81
CA THR A 212 5.52 -7.54 16.95
C THR A 212 6.48 -6.50 16.36
N LEU A 213 5.95 -5.42 15.78
CA LEU A 213 6.75 -4.30 15.28
C LEU A 213 7.34 -3.39 16.38
N ASP A 214 6.86 -3.53 17.62
CA ASP A 214 7.34 -2.76 18.78
C ASP A 214 8.54 -3.43 19.49
N ALA A 215 9.13 -4.47 18.90
CA ALA A 215 10.29 -5.17 19.46
C ALA A 215 11.60 -4.45 19.11
N GLU A 216 11.87 -3.35 19.80
CA GLU A 216 13.23 -2.86 20.09
C GLU A 216 13.47 -2.80 21.61
#